data_AF-A0A536VK84-F1
#
_entry.id   AF-A0A536VK84-F1
#
_cell.length_a   1.000
_cell.length_b   1.000
_cell.length_c   1.000
_cell.angle_alpha   90.00
_cell.angle_beta   90.00
_cell.angle_gamma   90.00
#
_symmetry.space_group_name_H-M   'P 1'
#
loop_
_entity.id
_entity.type
_entity.pdbx_description
1 polymer ?
#
loop_
_entity_poly.entity_id
_entity_poly.type
_entity_poly.pdbx_seq_one_letter_code
_entity_poly.pdbx_strand_id
1 'polypeptide(L)'
;MVLITKHRGNAALRRAKEYVGSGKIEGVGFYLDAGLDVDSPRGLAMHTRRGFLAPFAYIKVTLVDAKTMGVIREQTVEETTTVSTARAEGGSHNPGDVLTSAQKAAVLQAMIRKAIARAMPAVLGIK
;
A
#
# COMPACT_ATOMS: atom_id res chain seq x y z
N MET A 1 1.61 -21.68 -16.26
CA MET A 1 0.65 -21.19 -15.23
C MET A 1 1.22 -19.92 -14.61
N VAL A 2 0.39 -18.92 -14.31
CA VAL A 2 0.81 -17.73 -13.56
C VAL A 2 0.20 -17.80 -12.16
N LEU A 3 1.04 -17.71 -11.14
CA LEU A 3 0.63 -17.66 -9.74
C LEU A 3 0.84 -16.25 -9.20
N ILE A 4 -0.14 -15.75 -8.46
CA ILE A 4 -0.05 -14.49 -7.73
C ILE A 4 -0.15 -14.82 -6.25
N THR A 5 0.90 -14.52 -5.52
CA THR A 5 1.02 -14.84 -4.08
C THR A 5 1.32 -13.58 -3.29
N LYS A 6 1.03 -13.62 -1.98
CA LYS A 6 1.39 -12.53 -1.08
C LYS A 6 2.91 -12.44 -0.95
N HIS A 7 3.42 -11.23 -0.88
CA HIS A 7 4.82 -10.95 -0.57
C HIS A 7 4.90 -10.14 0.74
N ARG A 8 5.87 -10.46 1.60
CA ARG A 8 6.11 -9.75 2.86
C ARG A 8 7.32 -8.83 2.71
N GLY A 9 7.11 -7.54 2.94
CA GLY A 9 8.13 -6.49 2.77
C GLY A 9 8.17 -5.50 3.93
N ASN A 10 9.11 -4.56 3.88
CA ASN A 10 9.11 -3.41 4.80
C ASN A 10 7.90 -2.53 4.50
N ALA A 11 7.29 -1.93 5.52
CA ALA A 11 6.23 -0.94 5.33
C ALA A 11 6.78 0.39 4.78
N ALA A 12 7.27 0.38 3.54
CA ALA A 12 7.79 1.56 2.84
C ALA A 12 6.64 2.23 2.07
N LEU A 13 5.86 3.04 2.78
CA LEU A 13 4.66 3.69 2.24
C LEU A 13 5.06 5.02 1.63
N ARG A 14 4.81 5.18 0.33
CA ARG A 14 5.25 6.34 -0.43
C ARG A 14 4.39 7.55 -0.10
N ARG A 15 5.01 8.52 0.57
CA ARG A 15 4.54 9.90 0.73
C ARG A 15 5.25 10.79 -0.30
N ALA A 16 4.70 11.96 -0.62
CA ALA A 16 5.14 12.80 -1.76
C ALA A 16 6.67 12.93 -1.97
N LYS A 17 7.48 13.01 -0.90
CA LYS A 17 8.94 13.13 -0.96
C LYS A 17 9.70 12.12 -0.09
N GLU A 18 9.00 11.21 0.59
CA GLU A 18 9.58 10.35 1.63
C GLU A 18 8.85 9.01 1.72
N TYR A 19 9.51 8.01 2.28
CA TYR A 19 8.87 6.76 2.68
C TYR A 19 8.57 6.81 4.18
N VAL A 20 7.34 6.50 4.55
CA VAL A 20 6.88 6.43 5.95
C VAL A 20 6.35 5.04 6.25
N GLY A 21 6.17 4.73 7.53
CA GLY A 21 5.70 3.43 8.00
C GLY A 21 6.78 2.68 8.78
N SER A 22 6.35 1.68 9.56
CA SER A 22 7.24 0.88 10.39
C SER A 22 6.84 -0.60 10.34
N GLY A 23 7.80 -1.48 10.61
CA GLY A 23 7.58 -2.92 10.65
C GLY A 23 7.44 -3.56 9.26
N LYS A 24 6.74 -4.70 9.23
CA LYS A 24 6.54 -5.54 8.05
C LYS A 24 5.07 -5.64 7.68
N ILE A 25 4.77 -5.56 6.40
CA ILE A 25 3.44 -5.77 5.84
C ILE A 25 3.47 -6.87 4.79
N GLU A 26 2.33 -7.52 4.55
CA GLU A 26 2.24 -8.65 3.63
C GLU A 26 0.95 -8.59 2.81
N GLY A 27 1.06 -8.87 1.51
CA GLY A 27 -0.10 -9.00 0.64
C GLY A 27 -0.75 -7.66 0.32
N VAL A 28 -2.06 -7.56 0.52
CA VAL A 28 -2.86 -6.39 0.14
C VAL A 28 -3.65 -5.91 1.34
N GLY A 29 -3.67 -4.60 1.57
CA GLY A 29 -4.41 -4.04 2.69
C GLY A 29 -4.19 -2.56 2.89
N PHE A 30 -4.44 -2.11 4.12
CA PHE A 30 -4.26 -0.73 4.54
C PHE A 30 -3.32 -0.68 5.73
N TYR A 31 -2.38 0.26 5.69
CA TYR A 31 -1.63 0.68 6.85
C TYR A 31 -2.26 1.96 7.41
N LEU A 32 -2.55 1.96 8.70
CA LEU A 32 -3.15 3.10 9.38
C LEU A 32 -2.11 3.69 10.33
N ASP A 33 -1.82 4.98 10.15
CA ASP A 33 -1.05 5.77 11.10
C ASP A 33 -1.98 6.82 11.69
N ALA A 34 -2.30 6.68 12.97
CA ALA A 34 -3.21 7.59 13.66
C ALA A 34 -2.65 9.01 13.83
N GLY A 35 -1.33 9.22 13.67
CA GLY A 35 -0.68 10.51 13.86
C GLY A 35 -1.14 11.20 15.14
N LEU A 36 -0.62 10.80 16.30
CA LEU A 36 -0.89 11.53 17.53
C LEU A 36 0.32 12.42 17.87
N ASP A 37 0.03 13.72 18.03
CA ASP A 37 0.49 14.51 19.17
C ASP A 37 -0.57 15.59 19.45
N VAL A 38 -1.32 15.40 20.53
CA VAL A 38 -2.15 16.44 21.15
C VAL A 38 -1.54 16.67 22.52
N ASP A 39 -0.72 17.70 22.65
CA ASP A 39 -0.85 18.68 23.73
C ASP A 39 0.11 19.85 23.52
N SER A 40 -0.45 21.06 23.46
CA SER A 40 0.25 22.22 23.97
C SER A 40 -0.77 23.19 24.57
N PRO A 41 -0.84 23.30 25.90
CA PRO A 41 -1.45 24.44 26.56
C PRO A 41 -0.67 25.69 26.14
N ARG A 42 -1.37 26.63 25.50
CA ARG A 42 -0.98 28.03 25.23
C ARG A 42 0.52 28.27 24.88
N GLY A 43 0.84 28.39 23.59
CA GLY A 43 1.79 29.42 23.17
C GLY A 43 2.84 29.11 22.10
N LEU A 44 3.19 27.85 21.79
CA LEU A 44 4.28 27.57 20.85
C LEU A 44 3.91 26.50 19.80
N ALA A 45 4.15 26.84 18.53
CA ALA A 45 4.23 26.00 17.32
C ALA A 45 3.37 24.72 17.27
N MET A 46 2.24 24.79 16.57
CA MET A 46 1.44 23.61 16.17
C MET A 46 2.26 22.66 15.29
N HIS A 47 2.81 21.60 15.87
CA HIS A 47 3.23 20.42 15.10
C HIS A 47 2.02 19.51 14.88
N THR A 48 1.16 19.84 13.93
CA THR A 48 0.00 18.99 13.60
C THR A 48 0.49 17.74 12.86
N ARG A 49 0.81 16.67 13.59
CA ARG A 49 1.07 15.36 12.99
C ARG A 49 -0.25 14.78 12.50
N ARG A 50 -0.62 15.07 11.25
CA ARG A 50 -1.85 14.53 10.65
C ARG A 50 -1.63 13.07 10.25
N GLY A 51 -2.45 12.18 10.80
CA GLY A 51 -2.47 10.77 10.43
C GLY A 51 -2.69 10.51 8.93
N PHE A 52 -2.51 9.27 8.52
CA PHE A 52 -2.73 8.86 7.13
C PHE A 52 -3.17 7.41 7.01
N LEU A 53 -3.90 7.15 5.92
CA LEU A 53 -4.26 5.83 5.44
C LEU A 53 -3.41 5.51 4.23
N ALA A 54 -2.67 4.41 4.25
CA ALA A 54 -1.86 3.98 3.12
C ALA A 54 -2.33 2.61 2.61
N PRO A 55 -3.13 2.57 1.53
CA PRO A 55 -3.39 1.33 0.83
C PRO A 55 -2.09 0.79 0.19
N PHE A 56 -1.93 -0.53 0.18
CA PHE A 56 -0.76 -1.21 -0.38
C PHE A 56 -1.12 -2.52 -1.09
N ALA A 57 -0.29 -2.91 -2.06
CA ALA A 57 -0.32 -4.21 -2.71
C ALA A 57 1.11 -4.74 -2.92
N TYR A 58 1.49 -5.73 -2.11
CA TYR A 58 2.79 -6.40 -2.08
C TYR A 58 2.56 -7.83 -2.55
N ILE A 59 2.88 -8.07 -3.82
CA ILE A 59 2.61 -9.34 -4.48
C ILE A 59 3.87 -9.91 -5.12
N LYS A 60 3.90 -11.23 -5.23
CA LYS A 60 4.85 -11.95 -6.06
C LYS A 60 4.12 -12.66 -7.18
N VAL A 61 4.50 -12.36 -8.42
CA VAL A 61 3.98 -13.00 -9.63
C VAL A 61 5.01 -14.02 -10.09
N THR A 62 4.59 -15.28 -10.23
CA THR A 62 5.47 -16.40 -10.59
C THR A 62 4.93 -17.09 -11.83
N LEU A 63 5.78 -17.25 -12.85
CA LEU A 63 5.52 -18.12 -13.98
C LEU A 63 6.03 -19.52 -13.66
N VAL A 64 5.13 -20.48 -13.73
CA VAL A 64 5.38 -21.89 -13.41
C VAL A 64 5.11 -22.75 -14.64
N ASP A 65 6.01 -23.68 -14.92
CA ASP A 65 5.79 -24.75 -15.89
C ASP A 65 4.66 -25.67 -15.37
N ALA A 66 3.57 -25.80 -16.12
CA ALA A 66 2.39 -26.51 -15.62
C ALA A 66 2.55 -28.03 -15.57
N LYS A 67 3.56 -28.60 -16.25
CA LYS A 67 3.80 -30.05 -16.29
C LYS A 67 4.71 -30.48 -15.15
N THR A 68 5.75 -29.70 -14.90
CA THR A 68 6.79 -30.01 -13.91
C THR A 68 6.60 -29.28 -12.58
N MET A 69 5.72 -28.28 -12.55
CA MET A 69 5.55 -27.33 -11.45
C MET A 69 6.83 -26.53 -11.13
N GLY A 70 7.80 -26.52 -12.04
CA GLY A 70 9.03 -25.75 -11.90
C GLY A 70 8.82 -24.26 -12.08
N VAL A 71 9.47 -23.44 -11.24
CA VAL A 71 9.48 -21.98 -11.38
C VAL A 71 10.34 -21.60 -12.59
N ILE A 72 9.73 -20.91 -13.56
CA ILE A 72 10.43 -20.39 -14.75
C ILE A 72 10.98 -19.00 -14.45
N ARG A 73 10.13 -18.11 -13.91
CA ARG A 73 10.47 -16.71 -13.54
C ARG A 73 9.59 -16.23 -12.40
N GLU A 74 10.08 -15.29 -11.61
CA GLU A 74 9.29 -14.58 -10.62
C GLU A 74 9.63 -13.09 -10.58
N GLN A 75 8.64 -12.28 -10.20
CA GLN A 75 8.80 -10.85 -10.00
C GLN A 75 7.99 -10.41 -8.77
N THR A 76 8.66 -9.71 -7.87
CA THR A 76 8.02 -9.05 -6.73
C THR A 76 7.67 -7.61 -7.08
N VAL A 77 6.47 -7.17 -6.71
CA VAL A 77 6.02 -5.78 -6.90
C VAL A 77 5.41 -5.26 -5.61
N GLU A 78 5.86 -4.07 -5.22
CA GLU A 78 5.37 -3.32 -4.06
C GLU A 78 4.75 -2.01 -4.57
N GLU A 79 3.43 -1.90 -4.45
CA GLU A 79 2.66 -0.70 -4.78
C GLU A 79 2.13 -0.07 -3.49
N THR A 80 2.34 1.24 -3.31
CA THR A 80 1.84 2.00 -2.17
C THR A 80 1.40 3.39 -2.60
N THR A 81 0.44 3.96 -1.87
CA THR A 81 0.14 5.39 -1.90
C THR A 81 -0.33 5.82 -0.50
N THR A 82 -0.31 7.12 -0.20
CA THR A 82 -0.77 7.67 1.08
C THR A 82 -1.91 8.65 0.87
N VAL A 83 -2.98 8.51 1.66
CA VAL A 83 -4.10 9.45 1.74
C VAL A 83 -4.10 10.09 3.13
N SER A 84 -3.95 11.42 3.19
CA SER A 84 -3.90 12.15 4.46
C SER A 84 -5.30 12.35 5.04
N THR A 85 -5.42 12.25 6.37
CA THR A 85 -6.66 12.62 7.10
C THR A 85 -7.06 14.07 6.94
N ALA A 86 -6.13 14.96 6.56
CA ALA A 86 -6.45 16.35 6.22
C ALA A 86 -7.45 16.50 5.07
N ARG A 87 -7.64 15.44 4.26
CA ARG A 87 -8.56 15.40 3.13
C ARG A 87 -9.85 14.64 3.45
N ALA A 88 -10.04 14.18 4.69
CA ALA A 88 -11.28 13.51 5.08
C ALA A 88 -12.43 14.52 5.11
N GLU A 89 -13.52 14.18 4.43
CA GLU A 89 -14.77 14.94 4.51
C GLU A 89 -15.33 14.85 5.95
N GLY A 90 -15.84 15.96 6.49
CA GLY A 90 -16.44 16.01 7.82
C GLY A 90 -15.48 16.18 9.00
N GLY A 91 -14.18 16.42 8.76
CA GLY A 91 -13.23 16.76 9.83
C GLY A 91 -12.83 15.58 10.72
N SER A 92 -13.14 14.34 10.33
CA SER A 92 -12.70 13.15 11.08
C SER A 92 -11.16 13.07 11.08
N HIS A 93 -10.59 12.95 12.28
CA HIS A 93 -9.16 12.74 12.48
C HIS A 93 -8.77 11.25 12.40
N ASN A 94 -9.74 10.34 12.26
CA ASN A 94 -9.50 8.91 12.15
C ASN A 94 -9.06 8.53 10.73
N PRO A 95 -7.85 7.96 10.54
CA PRO A 95 -7.37 7.49 9.23
C PRO A 95 -8.29 6.46 8.57
N GLY A 96 -9.02 5.68 9.38
CA GLY A 96 -9.97 4.70 8.87
C GLY A 96 -11.11 5.32 8.07
N ASP A 97 -11.46 6.58 8.32
CA ASP A 97 -12.67 7.22 7.78
C ASP A 97 -12.38 8.07 6.54
N VAL A 98 -11.11 8.15 6.14
CA VAL A 98 -10.66 8.94 4.97
C VAL A 98 -11.28 8.44 3.66
N LEU A 99 -11.63 7.14 3.60
CA LEU A 99 -12.27 6.51 2.45
C LEU A 99 -13.50 5.74 2.91
N THR A 100 -14.59 5.84 2.15
CA THR A 100 -15.75 4.95 2.33
C THR A 100 -15.37 3.49 2.05
N SER A 101 -16.17 2.54 2.52
CA SER A 101 -15.93 1.11 2.25
C SER A 101 -15.85 0.79 0.75
N ALA A 102 -16.70 1.43 -0.07
CA ALA A 102 -16.67 1.28 -1.52
C ALA A 102 -15.36 1.84 -2.13
N GLN A 103 -14.91 3.01 -1.67
CA GLN A 103 -13.64 3.60 -2.10
C GLN A 103 -12.44 2.73 -1.69
N LYS A 104 -12.45 2.17 -0.48
CA LYS A 104 -11.41 1.23 -0.01
C LYS A 104 -11.30 0.03 -0.94
N ALA A 105 -12.42 -0.63 -1.25
CA ALA A 105 -12.42 -1.78 -2.15
C ALA A 105 -11.92 -1.40 -3.56
N ALA A 106 -12.41 -0.29 -4.11
CA ALA A 106 -12.00 0.19 -5.43
C ALA A 106 -10.50 0.49 -5.51
N VAL A 107 -9.93 1.13 -4.48
CA VAL A 107 -8.51 1.44 -4.42
C VAL A 107 -7.66 0.17 -4.37
N LEU A 108 -8.01 -0.82 -3.53
CA LEU A 108 -7.26 -2.08 -3.49
C LEU A 108 -7.33 -2.84 -4.82
N GLN A 109 -8.50 -2.89 -5.47
CA GLN A 109 -8.64 -3.51 -6.79
C GLN A 109 -7.76 -2.82 -7.84
N ALA A 110 -7.74 -1.48 -7.86
CA ALA A 110 -6.90 -0.72 -8.77
C ALA A 110 -5.40 -0.99 -8.51
N MET A 111 -4.98 -1.05 -7.25
CA MET A 111 -3.59 -1.34 -6.88
C MET A 111 -3.16 -2.76 -7.25
N ILE A 112 -4.00 -3.76 -7.02
CA ILE A 112 -3.74 -5.14 -7.45
C ILE A 112 -3.55 -5.20 -8.98
N ARG A 113 -4.49 -4.62 -9.74
CA ARG A 113 -4.42 -4.60 -11.22
C ARG A 113 -3.14 -3.93 -11.71
N LYS A 114 -2.78 -2.79 -11.12
CA LYS A 114 -1.56 -2.04 -11.44
C LYS A 114 -0.30 -2.85 -11.11
N ALA A 115 -0.25 -3.48 -9.93
CA ALA A 115 0.89 -4.30 -9.51
C ALA A 115 1.12 -5.49 -10.46
N ILE A 116 0.04 -6.17 -10.85
CA ILE A 116 0.08 -7.26 -11.84
C ILE A 116 0.58 -6.71 -13.18
N ALA A 117 -0.04 -5.66 -13.71
CA ALA A 117 0.33 -5.09 -15.00
C ALA A 117 1.82 -4.70 -15.07
N ARG A 118 2.41 -4.23 -13.97
CA ARG A 118 3.85 -3.95 -13.87
C ARG A 118 4.73 -5.20 -13.79
N ALA A 119 4.25 -6.27 -13.17
CA ALA A 119 5.02 -7.52 -13.02
C ALA A 119 5.04 -8.35 -14.31
N MET A 120 3.94 -8.33 -15.07
CA MET A 120 3.74 -9.23 -16.21
C MET A 120 4.83 -9.15 -17.29
N PRO A 121 5.32 -7.97 -17.73
CA PRO A 121 6.38 -7.90 -18.75
C PRO A 121 7.65 -8.65 -18.34
N ALA A 122 8.11 -8.47 -17.10
CA ALA A 122 9.31 -9.14 -16.58
C ALA A 122 9.12 -10.67 -16.52
N VAL A 123 7.94 -11.12 -16.08
CA VAL A 123 7.62 -12.54 -15.93
C VAL A 123 7.41 -13.25 -17.27
N LEU A 124 6.79 -12.57 -18.25
CA LEU A 124 6.57 -13.12 -19.60
C LEU A 124 7.77 -12.92 -20.55
N GLY A 125 8.74 -12.08 -20.18
CA GLY A 125 9.88 -11.75 -21.03
C GLY A 125 9.53 -10.83 -22.20
N ILE A 126 8.47 -10.03 -22.07
CA ILE A 126 8.03 -9.04 -23.07
C ILE A 126 8.71 -7.71 -22.72
N LYS A 127 9.40 -7.10 -23.69
CA LYS A 127 10.04 -5.78 -23.55
C LYS A 127 9.03 -4.64 -23.76
#